data_AF-A0A5P8P3E0-F1
#
_entry.id   AF-A0A5P8P3E0-F1
#
_cell.length_a   1.000
_cell.length_b   1.000
_cell.length_c   1.000
_cell.angle_alpha   90.00
_cell.angle_beta   90.00
_cell.angle_gamma   90.00
#
_symmetry.space_group_name_H-M   'P 1'
#
loop_
_entity.id
_entity.type
_entity.pdbx_description
1 polymer ?
#
loop_
_entity_poly.entity_id
_entity_poly.type
_entity_poly.pdbx_seq_one_letter_code
_entity_poly.pdbx_strand_id
1 'polypeptide(L)'
;MDIEILKHDLKVLIIEDCEKEDIEPQDIKDDLELFSEEIGLELDSLDALQISMGLQKKYGIRLGDSKEFRRRVTTIQKLAEYIQEQNG
;
A
#
# COMPACT_ATOMS: atom_id res chain seq x y z
N MET A 1 0.85 -9.37 -15.11
CA MET A 1 0.93 -7.98 -14.62
C MET A 1 2.28 -7.84 -13.94
N ASP A 2 3.14 -6.94 -14.39
CA ASP A 2 4.48 -6.77 -13.81
C ASP A 2 4.39 -6.22 -12.38
N ILE A 3 5.12 -6.86 -11.46
CA ILE A 3 5.09 -6.49 -10.05
C ILE A 3 5.65 -5.08 -9.82
N GLU A 4 6.60 -4.62 -10.64
CA GLU A 4 7.16 -3.27 -10.54
C GLU A 4 6.12 -2.18 -10.84
N ILE A 5 5.22 -2.44 -11.81
CA ILE A 5 4.11 -1.53 -12.12
C ILE A 5 3.13 -1.49 -10.95
N LEU A 6 2.81 -2.65 -10.38
CA LEU A 6 1.97 -2.72 -9.17
C LEU A 6 2.60 -1.93 -8.03
N LYS A 7 3.88 -2.16 -7.73
CA LYS A 7 4.61 -1.42 -6.68
C LYS A 7 4.50 0.09 -6.91
N HIS A 8 4.73 0.57 -8.14
CA HIS A 8 4.64 1.99 -8.44
C HIS A 8 3.22 2.53 -8.25
N ASP A 9 2.21 1.85 -8.80
CA ASP A 9 0.80 2.25 -8.70
C ASP A 9 0.31 2.27 -7.24
N LEU A 10 0.80 1.34 -6.42
CA LEU A 10 0.53 1.31 -4.98
C LEU A 10 1.14 2.50 -4.24
N LYS A 11 2.38 2.86 -4.56
CA LYS A 11 3.04 4.02 -3.96
C LYS A 11 2.30 5.31 -4.31
N VAL A 12 1.91 5.46 -5.57
CA VAL A 12 1.09 6.59 -6.03
C VAL A 12 -0.25 6.62 -5.30
N LEU A 13 -0.96 5.48 -5.23
CA LEU A 13 -2.24 5.39 -4.53
C LEU A 13 -2.11 5.78 -3.06
N ILE A 14 -1.07 5.34 -2.36
CA ILE A 14 -0.84 5.68 -0.96
C ILE A 14 -0.57 7.18 -0.81
N ILE A 15 0.22 7.79 -1.69
CA ILE A 15 0.49 9.23 -1.67
C ILE A 15 -0.80 10.03 -1.89
N GLU A 16 -1.63 9.61 -2.86
CA GLU A 16 -2.91 10.25 -3.17
C GLU A 16 -3.94 10.06 -2.05
N ASP A 17 -4.10 8.84 -1.53
CA ASP A 17 -5.08 8.52 -0.47
C ASP A 17 -4.70 9.13 0.89
N CYS A 18 -3.40 9.24 1.19
CA CYS A 18 -2.89 9.78 2.46
C CYS A 18 -2.50 11.26 2.38
N GLU A 19 -2.79 11.92 1.25
CA GLU A 19 -2.48 13.34 0.99
C GLU A 19 -1.00 13.68 1.29
N LYS A 20 -0.08 12.77 0.95
CA LYS A 20 1.37 12.91 1.21
C LYS A 20 2.10 13.49 0.01
N GLU A 21 1.70 14.69 -0.41
CA GLU A 21 2.28 15.39 -1.57
C GLU A 21 3.78 15.71 -1.40
N ASP A 22 4.30 15.72 -0.17
CA ASP A 22 5.71 15.92 0.17
C ASP A 22 6.60 14.68 -0.08
N ILE A 23 6.02 13.53 -0.42
CA ILE A 23 6.75 12.27 -0.61
C ILE A 23 6.55 11.80 -2.05
N GLU A 24 7.65 11.49 -2.75
CA GLU A 24 7.55 10.93 -4.08
C GLU A 24 7.47 9.39 -4.04
N PRO A 25 6.79 8.75 -5.01
CA PRO A 25 6.72 7.28 -5.08
C PRO A 25 8.09 6.63 -5.31
N GLN A 26 9.11 7.39 -5.71
CA GLN A 26 10.47 6.88 -5.80
C GLN A 26 11.20 6.82 -4.44
N ASP A 27 10.81 7.65 -3.47
CA ASP A 27 11.41 7.66 -2.13
C ASP A 27 10.90 6.50 -1.26
N ILE A 28 9.68 6.03 -1.54
CA ILE A 28 9.10 4.88 -0.85
C ILE A 28 9.81 3.61 -1.32
N LYS A 29 10.64 3.00 -0.46
CA LYS A 29 11.26 1.70 -0.78
C LYS A 29 10.26 0.56 -0.68
N ASP A 30 10.44 -0.44 -1.54
CA ASP A 30 9.52 -1.57 -1.61
C ASP A 30 9.62 -2.54 -0.43
N ASP A 31 10.77 -2.60 0.22
CA ASP A 31 11.01 -3.38 1.44
C ASP A 31 10.72 -2.58 2.73
N LEU A 32 10.29 -1.32 2.61
CA LEU A 32 10.01 -0.47 3.77
C LEU A 32 8.61 -0.70 4.29
N GLU A 33 8.49 -0.68 5.62
CA GLU A 33 7.22 -0.82 6.27
C GLU A 33 6.38 0.45 6.08
N LEU A 34 5.23 0.32 5.42
CA LEU A 34 4.31 1.43 5.13
C LEU A 34 3.77 2.08 6.41
N PHE A 35 3.63 1.30 7.47
CA PHE A 35 3.13 1.72 8.78
C PHE A 35 4.23 2.06 9.78
N SER A 36 5.49 2.10 9.36
CA SER A 36 6.60 2.41 10.26
C SER A 36 6.95 3.89 10.20
N GLU A 37 7.37 4.43 11.35
CA GLU A 37 7.81 5.82 11.49
C GLU A 37 9.03 6.13 10.61
N GLU A 38 9.78 5.10 10.19
CA GLU A 38 10.93 5.22 9.29
C GLU A 38 10.59 5.74 7.89
N ILE A 39 9.36 5.56 7.42
CA ILE A 39 8.95 6.01 6.08
C ILE A 39 8.48 7.48 6.07
N GLY A 40 8.28 8.07 7.25
CA GLY A 40 7.77 9.44 7.38
C GLY A 40 6.34 9.67 6.90
N LEU A 41 5.61 8.62 6.48
CA LEU A 41 4.19 8.74 6.16
C LEU A 41 3.30 8.81 7.41
N GLU A 42 3.76 8.32 8.57
CA GLU A 42 2.97 8.30 9.82
C GLU A 42 1.53 7.81 9.59
N LEU A 43 1.38 6.68 8.88
CA LEU A 43 0.06 6.18 8.47
C LEU A 43 -0.78 5.77 9.69
N ASP A 44 -1.88 6.49 9.89
CA ASP A 44 -2.84 6.24 10.94
C ASP A 44 -3.85 5.16 10.55
N SER A 45 -4.72 4.81 11.50
CA SER A 45 -5.78 3.82 11.26
C SER A 45 -6.77 4.20 10.15
N LEU A 46 -6.93 5.50 9.88
CA LEU A 46 -7.78 6.04 8.82
C LEU A 46 -7.12 5.87 7.45
N ASP A 47 -5.83 6.20 7.35
CA ASP A 47 -5.05 6.00 6.13
C ASP A 47 -5.03 4.54 5.70
N ALA A 48 -4.79 3.64 6.66
CA ALA A 48 -4.82 2.20 6.42
C ALA A 48 -6.16 1.74 5.81
N LEU A 49 -7.27 2.34 6.27
CA LEU A 49 -8.60 2.04 5.77
C LEU A 49 -8.81 2.58 4.36
N GLN A 50 -8.38 3.83 4.08
CA GLN A 50 -8.46 4.43 2.75
C GLN A 50 -7.68 3.62 1.72
N ILE A 51 -6.41 3.29 2.00
CA ILE A 51 -5.58 2.46 1.12
C ILE A 51 -6.26 1.10 0.88
N SER A 52 -6.76 0.45 1.94
CA SER A 52 -7.48 -0.83 1.80
C SER A 52 -8.72 -0.72 0.91
N MET A 53 -9.50 0.35 1.04
CA MET A 53 -10.66 0.62 0.20
C MET A 53 -10.27 0.94 -1.24
N GLY A 54 -9.23 1.73 -1.46
CA GLY A 54 -8.67 2.06 -2.78
C GLY A 54 -8.21 0.79 -3.50
N LEU A 55 -7.49 -0.08 -2.80
CA LEU A 55 -7.06 -1.39 -3.27
C LEU A 55 -8.24 -2.30 -3.61
N GLN A 56 -9.24 -2.38 -2.74
CA GLN A 56 -10.44 -3.18 -3.00
C GLN A 56 -11.18 -2.69 -4.25
N LYS A 57 -11.26 -1.37 -4.46
CA LYS A 57 -11.96 -0.79 -5.60
C LYS A 57 -11.17 -0.92 -6.90
N LYS A 58 -9.84 -0.75 -6.85
CA LYS A 58 -8.95 -0.75 -8.02
C LYS A 58 -8.56 -2.16 -8.46
N TYR A 59 -8.31 -3.06 -7.49
CA TYR A 59 -7.83 -4.42 -7.72
C TYR A 59 -8.82 -5.53 -7.32
N GLY A 60 -9.97 -5.20 -6.71
CA GLY A 60 -10.95 -6.19 -6.28
C GLY A 60 -10.56 -6.96 -5.01
N ILE A 61 -9.51 -6.55 -4.32
CA ILE A 61 -8.92 -7.32 -3.22
C ILE A 61 -9.57 -6.98 -1.88
N ARG A 62 -10.09 -8.01 -1.21
CA ARG A 62 -10.53 -7.92 0.18
C ARG A 62 -9.43 -8.37 1.12
N LEU A 63 -8.59 -7.42 1.52
CA LEU A 63 -7.85 -7.57 2.76
C LEU A 63 -8.84 -7.31 3.89
N GLY A 64 -8.89 -8.20 4.89
CA GLY A 64 -9.88 -8.17 5.98
C GLY A 64 -9.75 -6.94 6.90
N ASP A 65 -10.09 -7.11 8.19
CA ASP A 65 -10.02 -6.02 9.18
C ASP A 65 -8.69 -5.27 9.17
N SER A 66 -8.70 -3.99 9.57
CA SER A 66 -7.53 -3.09 9.59
C SER A 66 -6.30 -3.69 10.28
N LYS A 67 -6.48 -4.61 11.25
CA LYS A 67 -5.39 -5.36 11.90
C LYS A 67 -4.75 -6.42 11.01
N GLU A 68 -5.55 -7.20 10.27
CA GLU A 68 -5.04 -8.16 9.30
C GLU A 68 -4.40 -7.43 8.11
N PHE A 69 -5.01 -6.34 7.66
CA PHE A 69 -4.43 -5.44 6.68
C PHE A 69 -3.06 -4.94 7.13
N ARG A 70 -2.94 -4.33 8.32
CA ARG A 70 -1.63 -3.86 8.84
C ARG A 70 -0.58 -4.97 8.96
N ARG A 71 -1.00 -6.20 9.28
CA ARG A 71 -0.08 -7.35 9.40
C ARG A 71 0.37 -7.90 8.05
N ARG A 72 -0.53 -7.98 7.07
CA ARG A 72 -0.23 -8.52 5.73
C ARG A 72 0.44 -7.47 4.85
N VAL A 73 -0.04 -6.24 4.93
CA VAL A 73 0.45 -5.07 4.19
C VAL A 73 1.50 -4.37 5.03
N THR A 74 2.59 -5.10 5.31
CA THR A 74 3.74 -4.53 5.98
C THR A 74 4.55 -3.71 4.99
N THR A 75 4.84 -4.24 3.80
CA THR A 75 5.67 -3.59 2.78
C THR A 75 4.96 -3.51 1.43
N ILE A 76 5.38 -2.57 0.56
CA ILE A 76 4.89 -2.47 -0.82
C ILE A 76 5.17 -3.77 -1.60
N GLN A 77 6.30 -4.42 -1.36
CA GLN A 77 6.65 -5.73 -1.91
C GLN A 77 5.54 -6.75 -1.63
N LYS A 78 5.21 -6.99 -0.36
CA LYS A 78 4.18 -7.97 0.03
C LYS A 78 2.81 -7.62 -0.53
N LEU A 79 2.48 -6.34 -0.59
CA LEU A 79 1.22 -5.87 -1.16
C LEU A 79 1.14 -6.18 -2.65
N ALA A 80 2.20 -5.87 -3.39
CA ALA A 80 2.28 -6.14 -4.82
C ALA A 80 2.29 -7.65 -5.13
N GLU A 81 3.01 -8.45 -4.35
CA GLU A 81 2.99 -9.92 -4.43
C GLU A 81 1.58 -10.46 -4.18
N TYR A 82 0.92 -9.99 -3.12
CA TYR A 82 -0.44 -10.40 -2.79
C TYR A 82 -1.44 -10.04 -3.91
N ILE A 83 -1.32 -8.84 -4.49
CA ILE A 83 -2.15 -8.42 -5.62
C ILE A 83 -1.89 -9.29 -6.85
N GLN A 84 -0.63 -9.59 -7.12
CA GLN A 84 -0.24 -10.44 -8.24
C GLN A 84 -0.79 -11.87 -8.07
N GLU A 85 -0.75 -12.43 -6.85
CA GLU A 85 -1.33 -13.75 -6.55
C GLU A 85 -2.85 -13.77 -6.68
N GLN A 86 -3.54 -12.67 -6.37
CA GLN A 86 -5.01 -12.60 -6.50
C GLN A 86 -5.48 -12.27 -7.94
N ASN A 87 -4.64 -11.62 -8.75
CA ASN A 87 -4.94 -11.27 -10.15
C ASN A 87 -4.27 -12.20 -11.18
N GLY A 88 -3.67 -13.31 -10.75
CA GLY A 88 -3.13 -14.39 -11.60
C GLY A 88 -4.16 -15.50 -11.83
#